data_AF-A0AAV5DPP2-F1
#
_entry.id   AF-A0AAV5DPP2-F1
#
_cell.length_a   1.000
_cell.length_b   1.000
_cell.length_c   1.000
_cell.angle_alpha   90.00
_cell.angle_beta   90.00
_cell.angle_gamma   90.00
#
_symmetry.space_group_name_H-M   'P 1'
#
loop_
_entity.id
_entity.type
_entity.pdbx_description
1 polymer ?
#
loop_
_entity_poly.entity_id
_entity_poly.type
_entity_poly.pdbx_seq_one_letter_code
_entity_poly.pdbx_strand_id
1 'polypeptide(L)' 'MTAKAAAAYVTLLAGASLEAVVQLAEDLRKVGAAYPLVVAVLPDVPESHREILVSHGCIVREVAPV' A
#
# COMPACT_ATOMS: atom_id res chain seq x y z
N MET A 1 -20.88 -21.31 3.69
CA MET A 1 -20.09 -20.18 4.21
C MET A 1 -19.47 -19.46 3.03
N THR A 2 -20.17 -18.49 2.45
CA THR A 2 -19.59 -17.62 1.41
C THR A 2 -18.59 -16.72 2.12
N ALA A 3 -17.29 -16.96 1.92
CA ALA A 3 -16.27 -16.05 2.39
C ALA A 3 -16.58 -14.67 1.81
N LYS A 4 -16.84 -13.68 2.67
CA LYS A 4 -16.90 -12.27 2.27
C LYS A 4 -15.57 -11.97 1.58
N ALA A 5 -15.57 -11.79 0.27
CA ALA A 5 -14.36 -11.52 -0.48
C ALA A 5 -13.66 -10.32 0.18
N ALA A 6 -12.44 -10.53 0.67
CA ALA A 6 -11.65 -9.45 1.24
C ALA A 6 -11.31 -8.49 0.11
N ALA A 7 -11.75 -7.23 0.23
CA ALA A 7 -11.46 -6.18 -0.74
C ALA A 7 -10.42 -5.21 -0.16
N ALA A 8 -9.57 -4.69 -1.03
CA ALA A 8 -8.52 -3.73 -0.71
C ALA A 8 -8.26 -2.83 -1.91
N TYR A 9 -7.81 -1.61 -1.65
CA TYR A 9 -7.14 -0.82 -2.67
C TYR A 9 -5.71 -1.34 -2.80
N VAL A 10 -5.24 -1.54 -4.02
CA VAL A 10 -3.90 -2.07 -4.28
C VAL A 10 -3.15 -1.10 -5.17
N THR A 11 -1.92 -0.75 -4.79
CA THR A 11 -0.98 0.01 -5.62
C THR A 11 0.38 -0.69 -5.64
N LEU A 12 1.16 -0.47 -6.71
CA LEU A 12 2.49 -1.03 -6.87
C LEU A 12 3.53 0.09 -6.84
N LEU A 13 4.49 -0.03 -5.93
CA LEU A 13 5.66 0.84 -5.86
C LEU A 13 6.77 0.26 -6.73
N ALA A 14 6.70 0.54 -8.03
CA ALA A 14 7.70 0.18 -9.04
C ALA A 14 8.16 1.44 -9.79
N GLY A 15 9.00 2.26 -9.16
CA GLY A 15 9.46 3.54 -9.70
C GLY A 15 8.51 4.74 -9.47
N ALA A 16 7.39 4.54 -8.77
CA ALA A 16 6.60 5.66 -8.24
C ALA A 16 7.31 6.30 -7.05
N SER A 17 7.09 7.60 -6.82
CA SER A 17 7.63 8.28 -5.64
C SER A 17 6.91 7.79 -4.39
N LEU A 18 7.67 7.58 -3.31
CA LEU A 18 7.12 7.24 -1.98
C LEU A 18 6.05 8.25 -1.56
N GLU A 19 6.31 9.53 -1.80
CA GLU A 19 5.44 10.65 -1.48
C GLU A 19 4.05 10.52 -2.10
N ALA A 20 3.96 10.06 -3.36
CA ALA A 20 2.67 9.88 -4.02
C ALA A 20 1.83 8.79 -3.34
N VAL A 21 2.46 7.69 -2.88
CA VAL A 21 1.75 6.61 -2.17
C VAL A 21 1.33 7.06 -0.77
N VAL A 22 2.18 7.82 -0.09
CA VAL A 22 1.86 8.41 1.23
C VAL A 22 0.66 9.35 1.10
N GLN A 23 0.66 10.24 0.11
CA GLN A 23 -0.46 11.15 -0.15
C GLN A 23 -1.75 10.38 -0.44
N LEU A 24 -1.68 9.33 -1.26
CA LEU A 24 -2.83 8.47 -1.54
C LEU A 24 -3.39 7.82 -0.26
N ALA A 25 -2.52 7.32 0.62
CA ALA A 25 -2.93 6.70 1.88
C ALA A 25 -3.66 7.70 2.80
N GLU A 26 -3.15 8.94 2.87
CA GLU A 26 -3.79 10.01 3.62
C GLU A 26 -5.14 10.41 3.03
N ASP A 27 -5.24 10.50 1.71
CA ASP A 27 -6.47 10.91 1.04
C ASP A 27 -7.57 9.86 1.21
N LEU A 28 -7.23 8.56 1.09
CA LEU A 28 -8.15 7.47 1.39
C LEU A 28 -8.63 7.51 2.85
N ARG A 29 -7.76 7.87 3.79
CA ARG A 29 -8.15 8.04 5.19
C ARG A 29 -9.08 9.24 5.38
N LYS A 30 -8.78 10.38 4.76
CA LYS A 30 -9.58 11.62 4.85
C LYS A 30 -11.00 11.41 4.33
N VAL A 31 -11.18 10.62 3.26
CA VAL A 31 -12.50 10.31 2.70
C VAL A 31 -13.22 9.16 3.42
N GLY A 32 -12.62 8.58 4.47
CA GLY A 32 -13.22 7.47 5.21
C GLY A 32 -13.35 6.20 4.38
N ALA A 33 -12.35 5.89 3.55
CA ALA A 33 -12.36 4.74 2.65
C ALA A 33 -12.69 3.43 3.40
N ALA A 34 -13.59 2.63 2.81
CA ALA A 34 -14.13 1.44 3.45
C ALA A 34 -13.16 0.23 3.50
N TYR A 35 -12.03 0.33 2.78
CA TYR A 35 -11.08 -0.77 2.60
C TYR A 35 -9.64 -0.27 2.82
N PRO A 36 -8.74 -1.13 3.31
CA PRO A 36 -7.35 -0.77 3.51
C PRO A 36 -6.60 -0.58 2.19
N LEU A 37 -5.51 0.17 2.25
CA LEU A 37 -4.54 0.28 1.15
C LEU A 37 -3.42 -0.76 1.34
N VAL A 38 -3.27 -1.64 0.36
CA VAL A 38 -2.15 -2.57 0.22
C VAL A 38 -1.17 -2.00 -0.80
N VAL A 39 0.09 -1.90 -0.41
CA VAL A 39 1.17 -1.44 -1.27
C VAL A 39 2.05 -2.64 -1.60
N ALA A 40 1.99 -3.08 -2.86
CA ALA A 40 2.94 -4.03 -3.40
C ALA A 40 4.29 -3.32 -3.59
N VAL A 41 5.36 -3.86 -3.03
CA VAL A 41 6.72 -3.32 -3.14
C VAL A 41 7.63 -4.32 -3.81
N LEU A 42 8.50 -3.85 -4.69
CA LEU A 42 9.56 -4.66 -5.26
C LEU A 42 10.72 -4.83 -4.27
N PRO A 43 11.55 -5.89 -4.42
CA PRO A 43 12.66 -6.16 -3.50
C PRO A 43 13.77 -5.10 -3.51
N ASP A 44 13.84 -4.27 -4.55
CA ASP A 44 14.79 -3.15 -4.69
C ASP A 44 14.39 -1.91 -3.87
N VAL A 45 13.16 -1.84 -3.37
CA VAL A 45 12.68 -0.74 -2.53
C VAL A 45 13.35 -0.80 -1.14
N PRO A 46 14.07 0.26 -0.73
CA PRO A 46 14.69 0.36 0.59
C PRO A 46 13.71 0.09 1.75
N GLU A 47 14.20 -0.57 2.80
CA GLU A 47 13.41 -0.87 4.00
C GLU A 47 12.84 0.38 4.66
N SER A 48 13.59 1.47 4.70
CA SER A 48 13.14 2.76 5.25
C SER A 48 11.86 3.28 4.58
N HIS A 49 11.70 3.07 3.27
CA HIS A 49 10.46 3.45 2.58
C HIS A 49 9.28 2.58 3.01
N ARG A 50 9.52 1.29 3.31
CA ARG A 50 8.51 0.35 3.79
C ARG A 50 8.04 0.74 5.20
N GLU A 51 8.98 1.10 6.07
CA GLU A 51 8.67 1.59 7.42
C GLU A 51 7.81 2.86 7.38
N ILE A 52 8.11 3.79 6.48
CA ILE A 52 7.29 4.99 6.26
C ILE A 52 5.87 4.60 5.81
N LEU A 53 5.72 3.70 4.85
CA LEU A 53 4.39 3.26 4.41
C LEU A 53 3.59 2.63 5.56
N VAL A 54 4.21 1.80 6.38
CA VAL A 54 3.59 1.16 7.54
C VAL A 54 3.18 2.19 8.59
N SER A 55 4.01 3.20 8.86
CA SER A 55 3.67 4.28 9.82
C SER A 55 2.49 5.13 9.35
N HIS A 56 2.30 5.26 8.02
CA HIS A 56 1.12 5.85 7.40
C HIS A 56 -0.06 4.87 7.24
N GLY A 57 -0.03 3.70 7.90
CA GLY A 57 -1.15 2.76 7.95
C GLY A 57 -1.37 1.96 6.66
N CYS A 58 -0.37 1.92 5.76
CA CYS A 58 -0.39 1.06 4.59
C CYS A 58 -0.01 -0.38 4.97
N ILE A 59 -0.60 -1.35 4.28
CA ILE A 59 -0.20 -2.75 4.39
C ILE A 59 0.84 -3.01 3.30
N VAL A 60 2.10 -3.21 3.67
CA VAL A 60 3.17 -3.48 2.71
C VAL A 60 3.25 -4.97 2.39
N ARG A 61 3.33 -5.31 1.10
CA ARG A 61 3.52 -6.68 0.59
C ARG A 61 4.65 -6.69 -0.42
N GLU A 62 5.73 -7.42 -0.12
CA GLU A 62 6.77 -7.65 -1.11
C GLU A 62 6.27 -8.59 -2.21
N VAL A 63 6.59 -8.26 -3.47
CA VAL A 63 6.25 -9.09 -4.63
C VAL A 63 7.48 -9.27 -5.51
N ALA A 64 7.64 -10.49 -6.05
CA ALA A 64 8.67 -10.77 -7.04
C ALA A 64 8.17 -10.38 -8.44
N PRO A 65 9.01 -9.74 -9.29
CA PRO A 65 8.70 -9.59 -10.71
C PRO A 65 8.60 -10.98 -11.37
N VAL A 66 7.64 -11.14 -12.28
CA VAL A 66 7.39 -12.37 -13.05
C VAL A 66 8.19 -12.42 -14.35
#